data_AF-A0A3G9EDV2-F1
#
_entry.id   AF-A0A3G9EDV2-F1
#
_cell.length_a   1.000
_cell.length_b   1.000
_cell.length_c   1.000
_cell.angle_alpha   90.00
_cell.angle_beta   90.00
_cell.angle_gamma   90.00
#
_symmetry.space_group_name_H-M   'P 1'
#
loop_
_entity.id
_entity.type
_entity.pdbx_description
1 polymer ?
#
loop_
_entity_poly.entity_id
_entity_poly.type
_entity_poly.pdbx_seq_one_letter_code
_entity_poly.pdbx_strand_id
1 'polypeptide(L)'
;MRTLGNVIWIVFGGIFIAIEYVIASIGLMVTIIGIPFGLQSLKLAEMALLPFDKKAVQNRTTSGCLALVMNIIWFFIGGLPIVLTHLFFGVLFYITIIGIPFGNQHFKLMKLAFSPFGKVILNR
;
A
#
# COMPACT_ATOMS: atom_id res chain seq x y z
N MET A 1 -15.50 13.62 7.49
CA MET A 1 -14.03 13.82 7.41
C MET A 1 -13.33 12.95 6.36
N ARG A 2 -13.86 11.79 5.98
CA ARG A 2 -13.15 10.85 5.09
C ARG A 2 -12.99 11.36 3.65
N THR A 3 -14.04 11.94 3.07
CA THR A 3 -14.00 12.56 1.74
C THR A 3 -13.02 13.72 1.66
N LEU A 4 -13.08 14.67 2.60
CA LEU A 4 -12.14 15.80 2.65
C LEU A 4 -10.69 15.33 2.83
N GLY A 5 -10.45 14.37 3.73
CA GLY A 5 -9.12 13.78 3.94
C GLY A 5 -8.57 13.08 2.69
N ASN A 6 -9.41 12.34 1.95
CA ASN A 6 -9.04 11.73 0.69
C ASN A 6 -8.75 12.76 -0.40
N VAL A 7 -9.54 13.84 -0.49
CA VAL A 7 -9.30 14.91 -1.48
C VAL A 7 -7.94 15.56 -1.25
N ILE A 8 -7.64 15.94 0.00
CA ILE A 8 -6.34 16.52 0.34
C ILE A 8 -5.22 15.49 0.12
N TRP A 9 -5.45 14.23 0.52
CA TRP A 9 -4.48 13.15 0.31
C TRP A 9 -4.12 12.95 -1.16
N ILE A 10 -5.11 12.90 -2.06
CA ILE A 10 -4.88 12.73 -3.50
C ILE A 10 -4.00 13.86 -4.04
N VAL A 11 -4.26 15.10 -3.63
CA VAL A 11 -3.51 16.28 -4.09
C VAL A 11 -2.07 16.29 -3.55
N PHE A 12 -1.86 15.91 -2.29
CA PHE A 12 -0.56 16.09 -1.61
C PHE A 12 0.38 14.88 -1.68
N GLY A 13 -0.05 13.72 -2.20
CA GLY A 13 0.86 12.57 -2.26
C GLY A 13 0.22 11.25 -2.72
N GLY A 14 -1.07 11.08 -2.44
CA GLY A 14 -1.80 9.84 -2.67
C GLY A 14 -1.78 9.35 -4.10
N ILE A 15 -1.87 10.26 -5.07
CA ILE A 15 -1.85 9.91 -6.49
C ILE A 15 -0.49 9.39 -6.93
N PHE A 16 0.60 9.98 -6.44
CA PHE A 16 1.96 9.55 -6.78
C PHE A 16 2.24 8.14 -6.28
N ILE A 17 1.82 7.84 -5.05
CA ILE A 17 1.93 6.49 -4.48
C ILE A 17 1.06 5.49 -5.26
N ALA A 18 -0.19 5.86 -5.60
CA ALA A 18 -1.04 4.96 -6.38
C ALA A 18 -0.42 4.65 -7.75
N ILE A 19 0.18 5.65 -8.41
CA ILE A 19 0.91 5.48 -9.67
C ILE A 19 2.12 4.56 -9.48
N GLU A 20 2.90 4.71 -8.41
CA GLU A 20 4.02 3.81 -8.08
C GLU A 20 3.56 2.35 -8.00
N TYR A 21 2.45 2.07 -7.29
CA TYR A 21 1.87 0.72 -7.22
C TYR A 21 1.40 0.18 -8.58
N VAL A 22 0.83 1.04 -9.43
CA VAL A 22 0.38 0.66 -10.79
C VAL A 22 1.57 0.36 -11.69
N ILE A 23 2.62 1.18 -11.67
CA ILE A 23 3.84 0.96 -12.45
C ILE A 23 4.51 -0.34 -11.98
N ALA A 24 4.66 -0.54 -10.67
CA ALA A 24 5.19 -1.77 -10.10
C ALA A 24 4.35 -2.98 -10.52
N SER A 25 3.01 -2.84 -10.53
CA SER A 25 2.11 -3.89 -11.00
C SER A 25 2.38 -4.28 -12.44
N ILE A 26 2.41 -3.30 -13.36
CA ILE A 26 2.63 -3.55 -14.79
C ILE A 26 3.99 -4.24 -14.98
N GLY A 27 5.04 -3.74 -14.33
CA GLY A 27 6.38 -4.34 -14.39
C GLY A 27 6.41 -5.79 -13.90
N LEU A 28 5.72 -6.10 -12.81
CA LEU A 28 5.60 -7.46 -12.29
C LEU A 28 4.84 -8.39 -13.25
N MET A 29 3.75 -7.90 -13.84
CA MET A 29 2.91 -8.66 -14.76
C MET A 29 3.58 -8.98 -16.11
N VAL A 30 4.70 -8.34 -16.45
CA VAL A 30 5.50 -8.71 -17.63
C VAL A 30 5.97 -10.17 -17.55
N THR A 31 6.16 -10.68 -16.34
CA THR A 31 6.55 -12.08 -16.10
C THR A 31 5.35 -12.90 -15.65
N ILE A 32 5.22 -14.14 -16.13
CA ILE A 32 4.14 -15.05 -15.72
C ILE A 32 4.18 -15.28 -14.19
N ILE A 33 5.38 -15.38 -13.62
CA ILE A 33 5.60 -15.59 -12.18
C ILE A 33 5.20 -14.35 -11.36
N GLY A 34 5.36 -13.15 -11.92
CA GLY A 34 5.06 -11.89 -11.25
C GLY A 34 3.58 -11.48 -11.27
N ILE A 35 2.74 -12.07 -12.13
CA ILE A 35 1.30 -11.81 -12.22
C ILE A 35 0.60 -11.77 -10.83
N PRO A 36 0.72 -12.78 -9.95
CA PRO A 36 0.06 -12.74 -8.64
C PRO A 36 0.50 -11.54 -7.78
N PHE A 37 1.77 -11.13 -7.89
CA PHE A 37 2.32 -9.97 -7.17
C PHE A 37 1.83 -8.65 -7.76
N GLY A 38 1.76 -8.54 -9.08
CA GLY A 38 1.20 -7.37 -9.74
C GLY A 38 -0.27 -7.16 -9.38
N LEU A 39 -1.07 -8.23 -9.40
CA LEU A 39 -2.49 -8.16 -8.99
C LEU A 39 -2.64 -7.71 -7.54
N GLN A 40 -1.75 -8.16 -6.65
CA GLN A 40 -1.74 -7.69 -5.26
C GLN A 40 -1.34 -6.21 -5.18
N SER A 41 -0.35 -5.78 -5.97
CA SER A 41 0.07 -4.37 -6.06
C SER A 41 -1.06 -3.45 -6.53
N LEU A 42 -1.88 -3.85 -7.51
CA LEU A 42 -3.06 -3.06 -7.93
C LEU A 42 -4.08 -2.88 -6.82
N LYS A 43 -4.34 -3.92 -6.01
CA LYS A 43 -5.24 -3.79 -4.85
C LYS A 43 -4.70 -2.78 -3.83
N LEU A 44 -3.38 -2.71 -3.67
CA LEU A 44 -2.74 -1.70 -2.85
C LEU A 44 -2.82 -0.30 -3.47
N ALA A 45 -2.73 -0.18 -4.80
CA ALA A 45 -2.95 1.09 -5.51
C ALA A 45 -4.34 1.65 -5.22
N GLU A 46 -5.38 0.81 -5.32
CA GLU A 46 -6.76 1.21 -4.99
C GLU A 46 -6.92 1.60 -3.51
N MET A 47 -6.16 0.97 -2.61
CA MET A 47 -6.15 1.35 -1.20
C MET A 47 -5.37 2.64 -0.95
N ALA A 48 -4.31 2.88 -1.73
CA ALA A 48 -3.51 4.09 -1.67
C ALA A 48 -4.28 5.31 -2.21
N LEU A 49 -5.22 5.15 -3.14
CA LEU A 49 -6.05 6.27 -3.63
C LEU A 49 -6.98 6.82 -2.54
N LEU A 50 -7.64 5.93 -1.79
CA LEU A 50 -8.67 6.29 -0.80
C LEU A 50 -8.39 5.60 0.55
N PRO A 51 -7.30 5.95 1.24
CA PRO A 51 -6.86 5.21 2.41
C PRO A 51 -7.75 5.44 3.63
N PHE A 52 -8.49 6.56 3.71
CA PHE A 52 -9.30 6.88 4.88
C PHE A 52 -10.60 6.07 4.98
N ASP A 53 -11.11 5.55 3.85
CA ASP A 53 -12.34 4.77 3.80
C ASP A 53 -12.13 3.27 3.98
N LYS A 54 -10.89 2.81 3.85
CA LYS A 54 -10.56 1.37 3.79
C LYS A 54 -9.80 0.91 5.04
N LYS A 55 -10.03 -0.33 5.46
CA LYS A 55 -9.25 -1.02 6.50
C LYS A 55 -8.76 -2.37 5.97
N ALA A 56 -7.47 -2.62 6.13
CA ALA A 56 -6.89 -3.94 5.89
C ALA A 56 -6.97 -4.78 7.17
N VAL A 57 -7.62 -5.94 7.08
CA VAL A 57 -7.74 -6.90 8.18
C VAL A 57 -7.13 -8.25 7.78
N GLN A 58 -6.74 -9.06 8.76
CA GLN A 58 -6.22 -10.41 8.49
C GLN A 58 -7.33 -11.26 7.87
N ASN A 59 -7.07 -11.87 6.72
CA ASN A 59 -7.99 -12.82 6.13
C ASN A 59 -7.74 -14.21 6.72
N ARG A 60 -8.71 -14.74 7.48
CA ARG A 60 -8.58 -16.02 8.18
C ARG A 60 -8.48 -17.23 7.24
N THR A 61 -8.95 -17.12 6.00
CA THR A 61 -8.94 -18.24 5.04
C THR A 61 -7.69 -18.30 4.18
N THR A 62 -7.01 -17.16 3.98
CA THR A 62 -5.79 -17.05 3.16
C THR A 62 -4.54 -16.72 3.98
N SER A 63 -4.67 -16.63 5.31
CA SER A 63 -3.55 -16.52 6.24
C SER A 63 -2.87 -17.87 6.47
N GLY A 64 -1.55 -17.95 6.31
CA GLY A 64 -0.79 -19.18 6.55
C GLY A 64 0.58 -19.20 5.85
N CYS A 65 1.15 -20.40 5.69
CA CYS A 65 2.47 -20.62 5.10
C CYS A 65 2.62 -19.99 3.71
N LEU A 66 1.61 -20.13 2.84
CA LEU A 66 1.63 -19.54 1.50
C LEU A 66 1.74 -18.00 1.54
N ALA A 67 0.99 -17.33 2.41
CA ALA A 67 1.05 -15.89 2.54
C ALA A 67 2.43 -15.44 3.06
N LEU A 68 3.03 -16.19 3.99
CA LEU A 68 4.38 -15.92 4.47
C LEU A 68 5.40 -16.01 3.32
N VAL A 69 5.36 -17.10 2.54
CA VAL A 69 6.26 -17.28 1.38
C VAL A 69 6.08 -16.15 0.36
N MET A 70 4.83 -15.81 0.02
CA MET A 70 4.54 -14.72 -0.91
C MET A 70 5.01 -13.36 -0.38
N ASN A 71 4.86 -13.08 0.92
CA ASN A 71 5.35 -11.84 1.52
C ASN A 71 6.89 -11.76 1.49
N ILE A 72 7.60 -12.88 1.72
CA ILE A 72 9.06 -12.93 1.60
C ILE A 72 9.49 -12.62 0.16
N ILE A 73 8.89 -13.30 -0.82
CA ILE A 73 9.21 -13.07 -2.24
C ILE A 73 8.90 -11.62 -2.63
N TRP A 74 7.72 -11.13 -2.25
CA TRP A 74 7.29 -9.76 -2.51
C TRP A 74 8.26 -8.72 -1.96
N PHE A 75 8.74 -8.90 -0.73
CA PHE A 75 9.65 -7.97 -0.08
C PHE A 75 10.88 -7.66 -0.95
N PHE A 76 11.48 -8.68 -1.56
CA PHE A 76 12.66 -8.53 -2.40
C PHE A 76 12.37 -8.02 -3.81
N ILE A 77 11.21 -8.35 -4.40
CA ILE A 77 10.91 -8.00 -5.79
C ILE A 77 10.34 -6.58 -5.92
N GLY A 78 9.43 -6.18 -5.03
CA GLY A 78 8.72 -4.90 -5.16
C GLY A 78 8.30 -4.23 -3.86
N GLY A 79 8.27 -4.98 -2.75
CA GLY A 79 7.84 -4.47 -1.46
C GLY A 79 8.80 -3.45 -0.86
N LEU A 80 10.11 -3.70 -0.91
CA LEU A 80 11.10 -2.83 -0.26
C LEU A 80 11.11 -1.40 -0.83
N PRO A 81 11.18 -1.16 -2.17
CA PRO A 81 11.12 0.20 -2.71
C PRO A 81 9.86 0.96 -2.25
N ILE A 82 8.70 0.33 -2.33
CA ILE A 82 7.41 0.95 -1.97
C ILE A 82 7.33 1.26 -0.47
N VAL A 83 7.82 0.35 0.38
CA VAL A 83 7.93 0.56 1.83
C VAL A 83 8.82 1.77 2.12
N LEU A 84 9.94 1.92 1.42
CA LEU A 84 10.84 3.06 1.57
C LEU A 84 10.20 4.37 1.10
N THR A 85 9.45 4.36 0.00
CA THR A 85 8.70 5.54 -0.45
C THR A 85 7.69 5.97 0.62
N HIS A 86 6.94 5.03 1.20
CA HIS A 86 6.06 5.34 2.32
C HIS A 86 6.82 5.82 3.57
N LEU A 87 8.02 5.30 3.85
CA LEU A 87 8.84 5.76 4.98
C LEU A 87 9.22 7.22 4.80
N PHE A 88 9.74 7.54 3.62
CA PHE A 88 10.18 8.87 3.27
C PHE A 88 9.05 9.89 3.40
N PHE A 89 7.92 9.66 2.74
CA PHE A 89 6.77 10.57 2.84
C PHE A 89 6.15 10.58 4.24
N GLY A 90 6.11 9.44 4.93
CA GLY A 90 5.64 9.35 6.30
C GLY A 90 6.42 10.26 7.25
N VAL A 91 7.74 10.21 7.19
CA VAL A 91 8.63 11.09 7.97
C VAL A 91 8.52 12.54 7.52
N LEU A 92 8.51 12.80 6.20
CA LEU A 92 8.38 14.15 5.64
C LEU A 92 7.11 14.85 6.16
N PHE A 93 5.96 14.18 6.13
CA PHE A 93 4.71 14.77 6.62
C PHE A 93 4.70 14.94 8.15
N TYR A 94 5.44 14.12 8.90
CA TYR A 94 5.56 14.26 10.35
C TYR A 94 6.34 15.50 10.80
N ILE A 95 7.07 16.18 9.91
CA ILE A 95 7.80 17.42 10.22
C ILE A 95 6.84 18.56 10.60
N THR A 96 5.60 18.52 10.13
CA THR A 96 4.60 19.58 10.38
C THR A 96 3.40 19.04 11.16
N ILE A 97 2.83 19.87 12.04
CA ILE A 97 1.63 19.51 12.81
C ILE A 97 0.45 19.15 11.89
N ILE A 98 0.31 19.90 10.78
CA ILE A 98 -0.75 19.69 9.77
C ILE A 98 -0.54 18.40 8.99
N GLY A 99 0.71 17.96 8.80
CA GLY A 99 1.07 16.77 8.03
C GLY A 99 0.91 15.45 8.79
N ILE A 100 0.93 15.45 10.13
CA ILE A 100 0.75 14.26 10.98
C ILE A 100 -0.39 13.31 10.51
N PRO A 101 -1.62 13.77 10.20
CA PRO A 101 -2.68 12.87 9.71
C PRO A 101 -2.33 12.16 8.39
N PHE A 102 -1.56 12.80 7.50
CA PHE A 102 -1.10 12.22 6.22
C PHE A 102 0.06 11.24 6.45
N GLY A 103 1.01 11.60 7.31
CA GLY A 103 2.08 10.69 7.71
C GLY A 103 1.55 9.39 8.32
N ASN A 104 0.49 9.47 9.13
CA ASN A 104 -0.21 8.30 9.66
C ASN A 104 -0.79 7.39 8.56
N GLN A 105 -1.29 7.95 7.45
CA GLN A 105 -1.73 7.15 6.32
C GLN A 105 -0.56 6.50 5.59
N HIS A 106 0.57 7.20 5.41
CA HIS A 106 1.77 6.58 4.82
C HIS A 106 2.26 5.40 5.67
N PHE A 107 2.31 5.52 7.00
CA PHE A 107 2.71 4.40 7.85
C PHE A 107 1.67 3.26 7.88
N LYS A 108 0.38 3.57 7.76
CA LYS A 108 -0.66 2.56 7.60
C LYS A 108 -0.47 1.77 6.30
N LEU A 109 -0.25 2.46 5.19
CA LEU A 109 -0.02 1.85 3.89
C LEU A 109 1.33 1.13 3.83
N MET A 110 2.37 1.66 4.47
CA MET A 110 3.67 0.99 4.63
C MET A 110 3.53 -0.39 5.28
N LYS A 111 2.81 -0.47 6.42
CA LYS A 111 2.59 -1.75 7.11
C LYS A 111 1.90 -2.77 6.22
N LEU A 112 1.02 -2.29 5.33
CA LEU A 112 0.35 -3.13 4.35
C LEU A 112 1.27 -3.51 3.20
N ALA A 113 2.05 -2.57 2.67
CA ALA A 113 3.04 -2.76 1.62
C ALA A 113 4.12 -3.76 2.02
N PHE A 114 4.50 -3.78 3.30
CA PHE A 114 5.49 -4.70 3.84
C PHE A 114 5.02 -6.17 3.80
N SER A 115 3.74 -6.41 4.06
CA SER A 115 3.17 -7.76 4.09
C SER A 115 1.73 -7.76 3.56
N PRO A 116 1.52 -7.61 2.24
CA PRO A 116 0.19 -7.43 1.68
C PRO A 116 -0.60 -8.73 1.57
N PHE A 117 0.07 -9.89 1.50
CA PHE A 117 -0.59 -11.19 1.35
C PHE A 117 -1.20 -11.65 2.67
N GLY A 118 -2.37 -12.30 2.59
CA GLY A 118 -3.16 -12.72 3.75
C GLY A 118 -3.97 -11.59 4.40
N LYS A 119 -4.12 -10.45 3.70
CA LYS A 119 -4.96 -9.32 4.12
C LYS A 119 -6.17 -9.17 3.18
N VAL A 120 -7.30 -8.78 3.74
CA VAL A 120 -8.50 -8.37 2.99
C VAL A 120 -8.82 -6.92 3.29
N ILE A 121 -9.23 -6.18 2.26
CA ILE A 121 -9.59 -4.77 2.35
C ILE A 121 -11.10 -4.67 2.51
N LEU A 122 -11.53 -4.07 3.62
CA LEU A 122 -12.94 -3.80 3.91
C LEU A 122 -13.18 -2.30 3.90
N ASN A 123 -14.34 -1.88 3.41
CA ASN A 123 -14.80 -0.51 3.59
C ASN A 123 -15.22 -0.31 5.05
N ARG A 124 -14.86 0.86 5.60
CA ARG A 124 -15.15 1.25 6.98
C ARG A 124 -16.46 2.02 7.08
#